data_AF-A0A5B6YVH2-F1
#
_entry.id   AF-A0A5B6YVH2-F1
#
_cell.length_a   1.000
_cell.length_b   1.000
_cell.length_c   1.000
_cell.angle_alpha   90.00
_cell.angle_beta   90.00
_cell.angle_gamma   90.00
#
_symmetry.space_group_name_H-M   'P 1'
#
loop_
_entity.id
_entity.type
_entity.pdbx_description
1 polymer ?
#
loop_
_entity_poly.entity_id
_entity_poly.type
_entity_poly.pdbx_seq_one_letter_code
_entity_poly.pdbx_strand_id
1 'polypeptide(L)'
;PDFDQVWWLSIVAAIMSFTYSTVGLGLGIAKVAENGDFKGSLTGISIGTVTRAGTVTATQKLWRSLQSLGAIAFAYSYSIILIEIQDTIKSPPAEHKTMKKATLLSITVTTAFYLLCGCFGYAAFGDEAPGNLLTGFGFYNPYWLLDIANIAIVIHLVGAYQVYCQPLFAFVEKWSAQRWPKSDFVTAEYDIPIPFCGVYQLNFFRLVWRTIFVVVTTIIAMLMPFFNDVVGLLGAFGFWPLTVYFPIEMYISQKKIERWSSRWLALQILSMTCLTVSIAAAVGSMAGVVLDLKTYKPFKTSY
;
A
#
# COMPACT_ATOMS: atom_id res chain seq x y z
N PRO A 1 6.03 -21.72 1.81
CA PRO A 1 6.12 -21.71 0.33
C PRO A 1 7.10 -20.63 -0.09
N ASP A 2 8.11 -21.00 -0.86
CA ASP A 2 9.05 -20.04 -1.44
C ASP A 2 8.38 -19.22 -2.55
N PHE A 3 8.86 -18.00 -2.78
CA PHE A 3 8.28 -17.02 -3.70
C PHE A 3 8.27 -17.49 -5.17
N ASP A 4 9.17 -18.39 -5.54
CA ASP A 4 9.30 -18.97 -6.87
C ASP A 4 8.08 -19.85 -7.27
N GLN A 5 7.41 -20.47 -6.30
CA GLN A 5 6.18 -21.25 -6.52
C GLN A 5 4.92 -20.36 -6.67
N VAL A 6 5.07 -19.05 -6.50
CA VAL A 6 3.97 -18.08 -6.38
C VAL A 6 3.93 -17.11 -7.57
N TRP A 7 4.73 -17.33 -8.63
CA TRP A 7 4.80 -16.44 -9.81
C TRP A 7 3.45 -16.22 -10.49
N TRP A 8 2.57 -17.23 -10.52
CA TRP A 8 1.25 -17.14 -11.12
C TRP A 8 0.34 -16.15 -10.35
N LEU A 9 0.53 -16.06 -9.02
CA LEU A 9 -0.19 -15.13 -8.16
C LEU A 9 0.16 -13.68 -8.54
N SER A 10 1.42 -13.41 -8.87
CA SER A 10 1.88 -12.09 -9.32
C SER A 10 1.23 -11.70 -10.65
N ILE A 11 1.03 -12.65 -11.58
CA ILE A 11 0.33 -12.39 -12.85
C ILE A 11 -1.15 -12.08 -12.59
N VAL A 12 -1.83 -12.91 -11.78
CA VAL A 12 -3.23 -12.68 -11.42
C VAL A 12 -3.39 -11.33 -10.72
N ALA A 13 -2.54 -11.03 -9.74
CA ALA A 13 -2.52 -9.75 -9.04
C ALA A 13 -2.34 -8.57 -10.00
N ALA A 14 -1.40 -8.66 -10.95
CA ALA A 14 -1.19 -7.63 -11.97
C ALA A 14 -2.43 -7.43 -12.84
N ILE A 15 -3.02 -8.50 -13.39
CA ILE A 15 -4.24 -8.43 -14.21
C ILE A 15 -5.36 -7.75 -13.43
N MET A 16 -5.61 -8.20 -12.21
CA MET A 16 -6.65 -7.63 -11.35
C MET A 16 -6.40 -6.15 -11.03
N SER A 17 -5.14 -5.77 -10.78
CA SER A 17 -4.71 -4.38 -10.57
C SER A 17 -5.06 -3.48 -11.77
N PHE A 18 -4.73 -3.94 -12.98
CA PHE A 18 -5.11 -3.23 -14.19
C PHE A 18 -6.62 -3.19 -14.40
N THR A 19 -7.34 -4.27 -14.09
CA THR A 19 -8.80 -4.34 -14.24
C THR A 19 -9.49 -3.26 -13.39
N TYR A 20 -9.32 -3.24 -12.07
CA TYR A 20 -10.03 -2.26 -11.25
C TYR A 20 -9.54 -0.82 -11.50
N SER A 21 -8.27 -0.62 -11.83
CA SER A 21 -7.73 0.72 -12.11
C SER A 21 -8.28 1.27 -13.42
N THR A 22 -8.38 0.44 -14.45
CA THR A 22 -8.97 0.82 -15.74
C THR A 22 -10.47 1.07 -15.61
N VAL A 23 -11.19 0.25 -14.83
CA VAL A 23 -12.60 0.50 -14.53
C VAL A 23 -12.77 1.83 -13.80
N GLY A 24 -12.03 2.07 -12.72
CA GLY A 24 -12.10 3.33 -11.96
C GLY A 24 -11.80 4.55 -12.83
N LEU A 25 -10.78 4.47 -13.67
CA LEU A 25 -10.45 5.52 -14.64
C LEU A 25 -11.58 5.73 -15.66
N GLY A 26 -12.09 4.66 -16.25
CA GLY A 26 -13.18 4.71 -17.23
C GLY A 26 -14.45 5.34 -16.66
N LEU A 27 -14.82 4.96 -15.42
CA LEU A 27 -15.92 5.56 -14.68
C LEU A 27 -15.68 7.05 -14.39
N GLY A 28 -14.46 7.43 -14.02
CA GLY A 28 -14.06 8.83 -13.84
C GLY A 28 -14.22 9.65 -15.12
N ILE A 29 -13.70 9.15 -16.24
CA ILE A 29 -13.82 9.81 -17.55
C ILE A 29 -15.30 9.95 -17.96
N ALA A 30 -16.07 8.86 -17.83
CA ALA A 30 -17.49 8.86 -18.17
C ALA A 30 -18.29 9.84 -17.30
N LYS A 31 -17.95 9.97 -16.01
CA LYS A 31 -18.59 10.93 -15.11
C LYS A 31 -18.23 12.38 -15.43
N VAL A 32 -16.99 12.65 -15.81
CA VAL A 32 -16.60 13.99 -16.31
C VAL A 32 -17.38 14.33 -17.59
N ALA A 33 -17.49 13.37 -18.52
CA ALA A 33 -18.28 13.56 -19.75
C ALA A 33 -19.77 13.79 -19.46
N GLU A 34 -20.34 13.07 -18.50
CA GLU A 34 -21.73 13.24 -18.04
C GLU A 34 -21.96 14.61 -17.37
N ASN A 35 -21.02 15.06 -16.54
CA ASN A 35 -21.10 16.36 -15.87
C ASN A 35 -21.04 17.52 -16.87
N GLY A 36 -20.37 17.35 -18.01
CA GLY A 36 -20.14 18.41 -19.00
C GLY A 36 -19.16 19.50 -18.55
N ASP A 37 -18.56 19.37 -17.36
CA ASP A 37 -17.59 20.31 -16.79
C ASP A 37 -16.68 19.60 -15.75
N PHE A 38 -15.56 20.24 -15.42
CA PHE A 38 -14.59 19.80 -14.42
C PHE A 38 -14.94 20.39 -13.04
N LYS A 39 -15.37 19.55 -12.10
CA LYS A 39 -15.81 20.00 -10.76
C LYS A 39 -14.68 20.42 -9.80
N GLY A 40 -13.43 20.06 -10.11
CA GLY A 40 -12.28 20.30 -9.23
C GLY A 40 -11.77 21.74 -9.25
N SER A 41 -11.27 22.23 -8.11
CA SER A 41 -10.56 23.52 -7.99
C SER A 41 -9.04 23.34 -7.88
N LEU A 42 -8.26 24.35 -8.28
CA LEU A 42 -6.79 24.33 -8.14
C LEU A 42 -6.32 24.23 -6.69
N THR A 43 -7.11 24.72 -5.73
CA THR A 43 -6.73 24.76 -4.32
C THR A 43 -7.20 23.55 -3.52
N GLY A 44 -7.77 22.54 -4.18
CA GLY A 44 -8.41 21.42 -3.50
C GLY A 44 -9.77 21.82 -2.90
N ILE A 45 -10.21 21.04 -1.91
CA ILE A 45 -11.47 21.27 -1.20
C ILE A 45 -11.60 22.68 -0.64
N SER A 46 -12.76 23.31 -0.80
CA SER A 46 -13.01 24.66 -0.32
C SER A 46 -13.19 24.70 1.21
N ILE A 47 -12.74 25.79 1.83
CA ILE A 47 -13.00 26.04 3.26
C ILE A 47 -14.48 26.43 3.39
N GLY A 48 -15.18 25.83 4.36
CA GLY A 48 -16.62 26.01 4.54
C GLY A 48 -17.48 24.94 3.87
N THR A 49 -16.90 24.05 3.04
CA THR A 49 -17.63 22.92 2.45
C THR A 49 -18.16 22.01 3.54
N VAL A 50 -19.46 21.71 3.52
CA VAL A 50 -20.10 20.77 4.45
C VAL A 50 -19.93 19.36 3.91
N THR A 51 -19.10 18.57 4.58
CA THR A 51 -18.92 17.14 4.28
C THR A 51 -19.69 16.28 5.27
N ARG A 52 -19.75 14.97 5.03
CA ARG A 52 -20.31 14.01 6.02
C ARG A 52 -19.60 14.05 7.38
N ALA A 53 -18.35 14.52 7.42
CA ALA A 53 -17.55 14.70 8.63
C ALA A 53 -17.69 16.10 9.26
N GLY A 54 -18.58 16.95 8.72
CA GLY A 54 -18.78 18.33 9.14
C GLY A 54 -18.16 19.36 8.18
N THR A 55 -18.19 20.62 8.61
CA THR A 55 -17.69 21.77 7.84
C THR A 55 -16.16 21.78 7.80
N VAL A 56 -15.60 21.91 6.60
CA VAL A 56 -14.15 21.93 6.38
C VAL A 56 -13.56 23.25 6.86
N THR A 57 -12.74 23.18 7.89
CA THR A 57 -11.94 24.30 8.42
C THR A 57 -10.60 24.40 7.70
N ALA A 58 -9.94 25.57 7.80
CA ALA A 58 -8.58 25.76 7.27
C ALA A 58 -7.59 24.74 7.81
N THR A 59 -7.70 24.41 9.10
CA THR A 59 -6.86 23.41 9.78
C THR A 59 -7.10 22.00 9.25
N GLN A 60 -8.35 21.60 9.03
CA GLN A 60 -8.65 20.29 8.42
C GLN A 60 -8.16 20.19 6.97
N LYS A 61 -8.28 21.28 6.20
CA LYS A 61 -7.71 21.34 4.84
C LYS A 61 -6.20 21.10 4.88
N LEU A 62 -5.49 21.77 5.78
CA LEU A 62 -4.05 21.57 5.97
C LEU A 62 -3.71 20.13 6.35
N TRP A 63 -4.42 19.53 7.32
CA TRP A 63 -4.17 18.14 7.72
C TRP A 63 -4.36 17.15 6.59
N ARG A 64 -5.42 17.29 5.80
CA ARG A 64 -5.67 16.46 4.62
C ARG A 64 -4.59 16.62 3.56
N SER A 65 -4.09 17.84 3.34
CA SER A 65 -2.98 18.09 2.42
C SER A 65 -1.65 17.46 2.91
N LEU A 66 -1.39 17.49 4.21
CA LEU A 66 -0.19 16.84 4.74
C LEU A 66 -0.30 15.31 4.71
N GLN A 67 -1.47 14.78 5.07
CA GLN A 67 -1.77 13.35 4.98
C GLN A 67 -1.61 12.82 3.55
N SER A 68 -2.02 13.58 2.53
CA SER A 68 -1.90 13.14 1.13
C SER A 68 -0.44 12.95 0.70
N LEU A 69 0.51 13.71 1.25
CA LEU A 69 1.94 13.47 1.04
C LEU A 69 2.35 12.08 1.55
N GLY A 70 1.82 11.67 2.71
CA GLY A 70 2.01 10.33 3.26
C GLY A 70 1.39 9.25 2.37
N ALA A 71 0.19 9.49 1.84
CA ALA A 71 -0.46 8.55 0.94
C ALA A 71 0.33 8.38 -0.38
N ILE A 72 0.85 9.47 -0.94
CA ILE A 72 1.75 9.43 -2.12
C ILE A 72 3.02 8.65 -1.76
N ALA A 73 3.63 8.94 -0.61
CA ALA A 73 4.84 8.26 -0.17
C ALA A 73 4.63 6.74 0.00
N PHE A 74 3.49 6.34 0.56
CA PHE A 74 3.10 4.94 0.68
C PHE A 74 2.91 4.28 -0.69
N ALA A 75 2.25 4.97 -1.63
CA ALA A 75 1.93 4.44 -2.96
C ALA A 75 3.18 4.06 -3.79
N TYR A 76 4.34 4.65 -3.49
CA TYR A 76 5.62 4.34 -4.13
C TYR A 76 6.58 3.50 -3.27
N SER A 77 6.12 2.95 -2.14
CA SER A 77 6.98 2.25 -1.17
C SER A 77 7.22 0.76 -1.49
N TYR A 78 7.59 0.43 -2.74
CA TYR A 78 7.88 -0.95 -3.17
C TYR A 78 9.31 -1.43 -2.83
N SER A 79 10.16 -0.52 -2.35
CA SER A 79 11.56 -0.78 -1.95
C SER A 79 11.71 -1.92 -0.94
N ILE A 80 10.69 -2.12 -0.08
CA ILE A 80 10.66 -3.10 1.01
C ILE A 80 10.68 -4.54 0.48
N ILE A 81 10.13 -4.79 -0.71
CA ILE A 81 10.06 -6.12 -1.34
C ILE A 81 10.97 -6.23 -2.57
N LEU A 82 11.69 -5.15 -2.89
CA LEU A 82 12.51 -5.06 -4.11
C LEU A 82 13.60 -6.13 -4.12
N ILE A 83 14.25 -6.35 -2.98
CA ILE A 83 15.39 -7.26 -2.87
C ILE A 83 14.90 -8.71 -3.01
N GLU A 84 13.80 -9.04 -2.36
CA GLU A 84 13.13 -10.34 -2.43
C GLU A 84 12.68 -10.65 -3.86
N ILE A 85 12.10 -9.68 -4.56
CA ILE A 85 11.76 -9.85 -5.99
C ILE A 85 13.04 -10.05 -6.80
N GLN A 86 14.05 -9.21 -6.60
CA GLN A 86 15.29 -9.28 -7.39
C GLN A 86 16.03 -10.62 -7.21
N ASP A 87 16.00 -11.20 -6.02
CA ASP A 87 16.64 -12.50 -5.71
C ASP A 87 15.97 -13.67 -6.46
N THR A 88 14.69 -13.52 -6.86
CA THR A 88 13.98 -14.53 -7.67
C THR A 88 14.21 -14.40 -9.18
N ILE A 89 14.85 -13.33 -9.65
CA ILE A 89 15.04 -13.10 -11.08
C ILE A 89 16.11 -14.04 -11.62
N LYS A 90 15.78 -14.77 -12.69
CA LYS A 90 16.73 -15.65 -13.36
C LYS A 90 17.84 -14.86 -14.07
N SER A 91 19.09 -15.27 -13.82
CA SER A 91 20.27 -14.86 -14.60
C SER A 91 20.67 -15.93 -15.63
N PRO A 92 21.25 -15.57 -16.80
CA PRO A 92 21.57 -14.21 -17.30
C PRO A 92 20.40 -13.49 -18.03
N PRO A 93 20.42 -12.14 -18.17
CA PRO A 93 21.43 -11.19 -17.69
C PRO A 93 21.34 -10.93 -16.18
N ALA A 94 22.36 -10.29 -15.60
CA ALA A 94 22.40 -9.96 -14.16
C ALA A 94 21.08 -9.34 -13.67
N GLU A 95 20.62 -9.79 -12.51
CA GLU A 95 19.29 -9.55 -11.96
C GLU A 95 18.97 -8.06 -11.89
N HIS A 96 19.94 -7.24 -11.46
CA HIS A 96 19.81 -5.78 -11.38
C HIS A 96 19.51 -5.11 -12.73
N LYS A 97 19.95 -5.68 -13.86
CA LYS A 97 19.67 -5.13 -15.20
C LYS A 97 18.21 -5.36 -15.59
N THR A 98 17.72 -6.56 -15.35
CA THR A 98 16.31 -6.92 -15.57
C THR A 98 15.43 -6.12 -14.61
N MET A 99 15.80 -6.07 -13.33
CA MET A 99 15.05 -5.34 -12.30
C MET A 99 15.00 -3.84 -12.58
N LYS A 100 16.07 -3.22 -13.09
CA LYS A 100 16.07 -1.81 -13.48
C LYS A 100 15.06 -1.51 -14.59
N LYS A 101 14.98 -2.37 -15.61
CA LYS A 101 14.00 -2.21 -16.71
C LYS A 101 12.57 -2.43 -16.21
N ALA A 102 12.35 -3.49 -15.42
CA ALA A 102 11.05 -3.80 -14.85
C ALA A 102 10.55 -2.67 -13.94
N THR A 103 11.44 -2.15 -13.08
CA THR A 103 11.16 -1.02 -12.18
C THR A 103 10.80 0.24 -12.96
N LEU A 104 11.58 0.59 -13.99
CA LEU A 104 11.30 1.78 -14.82
C LEU A 104 9.91 1.69 -15.46
N LEU A 105 9.59 0.54 -16.06
CA LEU A 105 8.27 0.32 -16.66
C LEU A 105 7.17 0.37 -15.61
N SER A 106 7.32 -0.35 -14.50
CA SER A 106 6.34 -0.44 -13.43
C SER A 106 6.04 0.94 -12.81
N ILE A 107 7.06 1.72 -12.46
CA ILE A 107 6.89 3.08 -11.92
C ILE A 107 6.20 3.98 -12.94
N THR A 108 6.59 3.91 -14.22
CA THR A 108 5.99 4.74 -15.27
C THR A 108 4.51 4.44 -15.42
N VAL A 109 4.14 3.16 -15.55
CA VAL A 109 2.75 2.73 -15.71
C VAL A 109 1.94 3.06 -14.46
N THR A 110 2.46 2.76 -13.28
CA THR A 110 1.78 3.03 -12.00
C THR A 110 1.53 4.53 -11.81
N THR A 111 2.53 5.36 -12.12
CA THR A 111 2.39 6.83 -12.05
C THR A 111 1.34 7.35 -13.03
N ALA A 112 1.31 6.81 -14.25
CA ALA A 112 0.28 7.18 -15.23
C ALA A 112 -1.12 6.85 -14.70
N PHE A 113 -1.33 5.65 -14.17
CA PHE A 113 -2.64 5.27 -13.58
C PHE A 113 -3.00 6.12 -12.36
N TYR A 114 -2.06 6.37 -11.45
CA TYR A 114 -2.32 7.21 -10.27
C TYR A 114 -2.69 8.64 -10.64
N LEU A 115 -1.95 9.26 -11.58
CA LEU A 115 -2.27 10.59 -12.07
C LEU A 115 -3.62 10.60 -12.79
N LEU A 116 -3.88 9.64 -13.67
CA LEU A 116 -5.14 9.58 -14.42
C LEU A 116 -6.34 9.36 -13.48
N CYS A 117 -6.29 8.37 -12.59
CA CYS A 117 -7.35 8.12 -11.62
C CYS A 117 -7.54 9.29 -10.65
N GLY A 118 -6.45 9.91 -10.17
CA GLY A 118 -6.50 11.08 -9.29
C GLY A 118 -7.12 12.29 -9.99
N CYS A 119 -6.64 12.62 -11.19
CA CYS A 119 -7.13 13.77 -11.97
C CYS A 119 -8.58 13.58 -12.42
N PHE A 120 -8.94 12.45 -13.03
CA PHE A 120 -10.32 12.21 -13.49
C PHE A 120 -11.29 11.98 -12.33
N GLY A 121 -10.83 11.36 -11.23
CA GLY A 121 -11.63 11.25 -10.01
C GLY A 121 -11.93 12.64 -9.41
N TYR A 122 -10.92 13.49 -9.29
CA TYR A 122 -11.12 14.85 -8.78
C TYR A 122 -11.91 15.74 -9.75
N ALA A 123 -11.72 15.58 -11.05
CA ALA A 123 -12.54 16.25 -12.07
C ALA A 123 -14.03 15.82 -12.01
N ALA A 124 -14.29 14.55 -11.73
CA ALA A 124 -15.64 14.00 -11.67
C ALA A 124 -16.41 14.46 -10.42
N PHE A 125 -15.75 14.56 -9.28
CA PHE A 125 -16.40 14.76 -7.98
C PHE A 125 -16.05 16.08 -7.28
N GLY A 126 -14.96 16.74 -7.66
CA GLY A 126 -14.51 18.01 -7.05
C GLY A 126 -14.31 17.89 -5.54
N ASP A 127 -14.91 18.82 -4.80
CA ASP A 127 -14.85 18.87 -3.33
C ASP A 127 -15.47 17.63 -2.65
N GLU A 128 -16.30 16.85 -3.36
CA GLU A 128 -16.90 15.61 -2.89
C GLU A 128 -16.11 14.36 -3.27
N ALA A 129 -14.88 14.51 -3.79
CA ALA A 129 -14.04 13.39 -4.18
C ALA A 129 -13.84 12.41 -3.01
N PRO A 130 -14.22 11.13 -3.17
CA PRO A 130 -14.07 10.15 -2.12
C PRO A 130 -12.60 9.73 -1.98
N GLY A 131 -12.20 9.33 -0.78
CA GLY A 131 -10.86 8.79 -0.56
C GLY A 131 -10.59 7.48 -1.31
N ASN A 132 -11.63 6.66 -1.52
CA ASN A 132 -11.59 5.54 -2.45
C ASN A 132 -12.45 5.88 -3.67
N LEU A 133 -11.81 6.00 -4.85
CA LEU A 133 -12.44 6.39 -6.10
C LEU A 133 -13.71 5.58 -6.41
N LEU A 134 -13.66 4.25 -6.24
CA LEU A 134 -14.79 3.37 -6.59
C LEU A 134 -16.02 3.61 -5.72
N THR A 135 -15.86 4.09 -4.48
CA THR A 135 -16.99 4.38 -3.60
C THR A 135 -17.83 5.56 -4.07
N GLY A 136 -17.27 6.48 -4.86
CA GLY A 136 -18.00 7.58 -5.48
C GLY A 136 -18.96 7.13 -6.58
N PHE A 137 -18.80 5.91 -7.08
CA PHE A 137 -19.60 5.31 -8.14
C PHE A 137 -20.65 4.32 -7.63
N GLY A 138 -20.93 4.27 -6.32
CA GLY A 138 -21.86 3.29 -5.72
C GLY A 138 -23.27 3.24 -6.34
N PHE A 139 -23.69 4.31 -7.02
CA PHE A 139 -24.97 4.41 -7.75
C PHE A 139 -24.80 4.55 -9.27
N TYR A 140 -23.60 4.31 -9.79
CA TYR A 140 -23.28 4.52 -11.19
C TYR A 140 -23.78 3.35 -12.03
N ASN A 141 -24.58 3.66 -13.05
CA ASN A 141 -24.98 2.68 -14.04
C ASN A 141 -23.86 2.49 -15.07
N PRO A 142 -23.38 1.25 -15.32
CA PRO A 142 -23.94 -0.01 -14.84
C PRO A 142 -23.24 -0.60 -13.60
N TYR A 143 -24.04 -1.06 -12.63
CA TYR A 143 -23.57 -1.61 -11.35
C TYR A 143 -22.62 -2.81 -11.47
N TRP A 144 -22.81 -3.66 -12.49
CA TRP A 144 -21.98 -4.85 -12.70
C TRP A 144 -20.50 -4.52 -12.90
N LEU A 145 -20.19 -3.36 -13.48
CA LEU A 145 -18.81 -2.94 -13.74
C LEU A 145 -18.10 -2.60 -12.41
N LEU A 146 -18.83 -1.98 -11.48
CA LEU A 146 -18.36 -1.71 -10.13
C LEU A 146 -18.14 -3.01 -9.34
N ASP A 147 -19.04 -3.99 -9.48
CA ASP A 147 -18.90 -5.30 -8.84
C ASP A 147 -17.65 -6.04 -9.33
N ILE A 148 -17.39 -6.03 -10.65
CA ILE A 148 -16.15 -6.60 -11.22
C ILE A 148 -14.92 -5.92 -10.63
N ALA A 149 -14.92 -4.58 -10.53
CA ALA A 149 -13.79 -3.86 -9.95
C ALA A 149 -13.56 -4.22 -8.47
N ASN A 150 -14.62 -4.36 -7.68
CA ASN A 150 -14.50 -4.78 -6.28
C ASN A 150 -14.01 -6.23 -6.16
N ILE A 151 -14.50 -7.15 -6.99
CA ILE A 151 -14.00 -8.54 -7.04
C ILE A 151 -12.51 -8.54 -7.39
N ALA A 152 -12.09 -7.76 -8.40
CA ALA A 152 -10.70 -7.64 -8.78
C ALA A 152 -9.83 -7.09 -7.64
N ILE A 153 -10.31 -6.09 -6.89
CA ILE A 153 -9.62 -5.59 -5.68
C ILE A 153 -9.45 -6.71 -4.66
N VAL A 154 -10.48 -7.49 -4.37
CA VAL A 154 -10.39 -8.59 -3.40
C VAL A 154 -9.34 -9.61 -3.84
N ILE A 155 -9.37 -10.05 -5.10
CA ILE A 155 -8.40 -11.02 -5.62
C ILE A 155 -6.97 -10.45 -5.56
N HIS A 156 -6.77 -9.19 -5.96
CA HIS A 156 -5.47 -8.52 -5.88
C HIS A 156 -4.97 -8.43 -4.44
N LEU A 157 -5.81 -7.96 -3.50
CA LEU A 157 -5.42 -7.77 -2.10
C LEU A 157 -5.13 -9.08 -1.39
N VAL A 158 -5.85 -10.17 -1.70
CA VAL A 158 -5.51 -11.51 -1.18
C VAL A 158 -4.12 -11.92 -1.65
N GLY A 159 -3.80 -11.70 -2.93
CA GLY A 159 -2.48 -11.99 -3.47
C GLY A 159 -1.38 -11.16 -2.82
N ALA A 160 -1.60 -9.84 -2.69
CA ALA A 160 -0.68 -8.94 -2.03
C ALA A 160 -0.47 -9.34 -0.55
N TYR A 161 -1.54 -9.66 0.18
CA TYR A 161 -1.46 -10.10 1.57
C TYR A 161 -0.56 -11.32 1.72
N GLN A 162 -0.69 -12.31 0.84
CA GLN A 162 0.19 -13.48 0.86
C GLN A 162 1.66 -13.09 0.69
N VAL A 163 1.97 -12.29 -0.33
CA VAL A 163 3.34 -11.82 -0.64
C VAL A 163 3.94 -11.04 0.54
N TYR A 164 3.21 -10.08 1.11
CA TYR A 164 3.71 -9.27 2.22
C TYR A 164 3.85 -10.04 3.53
N CYS A 165 3.03 -11.07 3.78
CA CYS A 165 3.12 -11.86 5.01
C CYS A 165 4.24 -12.91 4.98
N GLN A 166 4.67 -13.41 3.81
CA GLN A 166 5.69 -14.47 3.75
C GLN A 166 7.00 -14.09 4.45
N PRO A 167 7.63 -12.91 4.23
CA PRO A 167 8.89 -12.56 4.89
C PRO A 167 8.75 -12.51 6.41
N LEU A 168 7.62 -11.99 6.91
CA LEU A 168 7.33 -11.93 8.34
C LEU A 168 7.17 -13.33 8.95
N PHE A 169 6.40 -14.19 8.27
CA PHE A 169 6.22 -15.58 8.70
C PHE A 169 7.54 -16.34 8.70
N ALA A 170 8.33 -16.22 7.63
CA ALA A 170 9.64 -16.84 7.54
C ALA A 170 10.58 -16.37 8.65
N PHE A 171 10.59 -15.06 8.96
CA PHE A 171 11.41 -14.50 10.04
C PHE A 171 11.03 -15.08 11.40
N VAL A 172 9.74 -15.05 11.76
CA VAL A 172 9.27 -15.52 13.08
C VAL A 172 9.43 -17.03 13.22
N GLU A 173 9.11 -17.79 12.18
CA GLU A 173 9.25 -19.25 12.17
C GLU A 173 10.72 -19.67 12.28
N LYS A 174 11.62 -19.06 11.50
CA LYS A 174 13.05 -19.36 11.56
C LYS A 174 13.66 -18.99 12.91
N TRP A 175 13.31 -17.81 13.44
CA TRP A 175 13.78 -17.38 14.76
C TRP A 175 13.29 -18.32 15.86
N SER A 176 12.02 -18.73 15.82
CA SER A 176 11.44 -19.64 16.80
C SER A 176 12.08 -21.03 16.74
N ALA A 177 12.32 -21.56 15.54
CA ALA A 177 13.01 -22.83 15.35
C ALA A 177 14.45 -22.80 15.90
N GLN A 178 15.16 -21.68 15.73
CA GLN A 178 16.51 -21.51 16.30
C GLN A 178 16.50 -21.35 17.82
N ARG A 179 15.46 -20.69 18.37
CA ARG A 179 15.36 -20.39 19.80
C ARG A 179 14.90 -21.59 20.63
N TRP A 180 14.04 -22.44 20.07
CA TRP A 180 13.49 -23.64 20.70
C TRP A 180 13.66 -24.90 19.84
N PRO A 181 14.91 -25.31 19.55
CA PRO A 181 15.17 -26.42 18.63
C PRO A 181 14.76 -27.79 19.18
N LYS A 182 14.48 -27.89 20.48
CA LYS A 182 14.06 -29.12 21.17
C LYS A 182 12.55 -29.23 21.35
N SER A 183 11.78 -28.25 20.89
CA SER A 183 10.32 -28.24 21.05
C SER A 183 9.68 -28.85 19.82
N ASP A 184 9.11 -30.05 19.97
CA ASP A 184 8.42 -30.74 18.88
C ASP A 184 7.28 -29.89 18.30
N PHE A 185 6.62 -29.06 19.12
CA PHE A 185 5.59 -28.13 18.64
C PHE A 185 6.12 -27.13 17.58
N VAL A 186 7.38 -26.72 17.71
CA VAL A 186 8.02 -25.72 16.84
C VAL A 186 8.75 -26.37 15.67
N THR A 187 9.42 -27.49 15.90
CA THR A 187 10.32 -28.09 14.90
C THR A 187 9.77 -29.33 14.22
N ALA A 188 8.79 -30.03 14.79
CA ALA A 188 8.24 -31.22 14.15
C ALA A 188 7.39 -30.83 12.94
N GLU A 189 7.58 -31.58 11.85
CA GLU A 189 6.75 -31.52 10.65
C GLU A 189 6.00 -32.85 10.57
N TYR A 190 4.68 -32.77 10.41
CA TYR A 190 3.77 -33.92 10.38
C TYR A 190 3.24 -34.08 8.96
N ASP A 191 3.54 -35.23 8.34
CA ASP A 191 3.07 -35.58 7.02
C ASP A 191 1.58 -35.93 7.04
N ILE A 192 0.76 -35.05 6.47
CA ILE A 192 -0.67 -35.31 6.27
C ILE A 192 -0.89 -35.59 4.78
N PRO A 193 -1.22 -36.83 4.39
CA PRO A 193 -1.57 -37.14 3.01
C PRO A 193 -2.94 -36.50 2.69
N ILE A 194 -2.95 -35.52 1.79
CA ILE A 194 -4.18 -34.91 1.30
C ILE A 194 -4.60 -35.63 0.02
N PRO A 195 -5.84 -36.18 -0.06
CA PRO A 195 -6.35 -36.77 -1.27
C PRO A 195 -6.24 -35.79 -2.44
N PHE A 196 -5.63 -36.22 -3.56
CA PHE A 196 -5.45 -35.43 -4.80
C PHE A 196 -4.46 -34.25 -4.76
N CYS A 197 -3.89 -33.88 -3.60
CA CYS A 197 -2.94 -32.75 -3.49
C CYS A 197 -1.54 -33.11 -2.95
N GLY A 198 -1.27 -34.40 -2.69
CA GLY A 198 0.03 -34.87 -2.22
C GLY A 198 0.17 -34.82 -0.69
N VAL A 199 1.41 -34.87 -0.20
CA VAL A 199 1.70 -34.84 1.25
C VAL A 199 1.89 -33.40 1.69
N TYR A 200 1.11 -32.98 2.70
CA TYR A 200 1.21 -31.67 3.31
C TYR A 200 1.99 -31.75 4.62
N GLN A 201 3.11 -31.03 4.69
CA GLN A 201 3.93 -30.90 5.89
C GLN A 201 3.27 -29.91 6.85
N LEU A 202 2.59 -30.42 7.87
CA LEU A 202 1.94 -29.62 8.89
C LEU A 202 2.88 -29.39 10.06
N ASN A 203 3.07 -28.12 10.42
CA ASN A 203 3.76 -27.72 11.63
C ASN A 203 2.76 -27.00 12.56
N PHE A 204 2.63 -27.47 13.80
CA PHE A 204 1.63 -26.93 14.72
C PHE A 204 1.90 -25.47 15.11
N PHE A 205 3.17 -25.10 15.33
CA PHE A 205 3.53 -23.71 15.57
C PHE A 205 3.13 -22.82 14.39
N ARG A 206 3.46 -23.22 13.14
CA ARG A 206 3.11 -22.49 11.92
C ARG A 206 1.60 -22.28 11.81
N LEU A 207 0.80 -23.32 12.09
CA LEU A 207 -0.65 -23.23 12.06
C LEU A 207 -1.17 -22.22 13.08
N VAL A 208 -0.81 -22.40 14.37
CA VAL A 208 -1.32 -21.57 15.46
C VAL A 208 -0.88 -20.11 15.30
N TRP A 209 0.41 -19.86 15.04
CA TRP A 209 0.96 -18.52 14.89
C TRP A 209 0.31 -17.77 13.72
N ARG A 210 0.22 -18.39 12.54
CA ARG A 210 -0.37 -17.74 11.36
C ARG A 210 -1.86 -17.46 11.56
N THR A 211 -2.60 -18.36 12.20
CA THR A 211 -4.01 -18.11 12.54
C THR A 211 -4.17 -16.96 13.52
N ILE A 212 -3.39 -16.92 14.61
CA ILE A 212 -3.41 -15.81 15.56
C ILE A 212 -3.07 -14.50 14.86
N PHE A 213 -2.04 -14.49 14.00
CA PHE A 213 -1.65 -13.32 13.24
C PHE A 213 -2.81 -12.78 12.38
N VAL A 214 -3.46 -13.65 11.60
CA VAL A 214 -4.62 -13.27 10.76
C VAL A 214 -5.77 -12.76 11.61
N VAL A 215 -6.09 -13.41 12.74
CA VAL A 215 -7.17 -12.96 13.64
C VAL A 215 -6.87 -11.57 14.20
N VAL A 216 -5.65 -11.35 14.68
CA VAL A 216 -5.23 -10.06 15.25
C VAL A 216 -5.26 -8.95 14.20
N THR A 217 -4.68 -9.17 13.02
CA THR A 217 -4.71 -8.16 11.95
C THR A 217 -6.13 -7.85 11.48
N THR A 218 -7.00 -8.86 11.43
CA THR A 218 -8.43 -8.68 11.12
C THR A 218 -9.15 -7.83 12.17
N ILE A 219 -8.92 -8.08 13.47
CA ILE A 219 -9.49 -7.29 14.56
C ILE A 219 -9.00 -5.84 14.48
N ILE A 220 -7.70 -5.64 14.24
CA ILE A 220 -7.10 -4.31 14.08
C ILE A 220 -7.74 -3.57 12.90
N ALA A 221 -7.93 -4.23 11.76
CA ALA A 221 -8.57 -3.65 10.59
C ALA A 221 -10.04 -3.27 10.85
N MET A 222 -10.77 -4.07 11.63
CA MET A 222 -12.15 -3.74 12.05
C MET A 222 -12.21 -2.55 13.02
N LEU A 223 -11.22 -2.40 13.90
CA LEU A 223 -11.15 -1.32 14.88
C LEU A 223 -10.70 0.03 14.30
N MET A 224 -9.92 0.02 13.21
CA MET A 224 -9.38 1.22 12.56
C MET A 224 -9.76 1.29 11.07
N PRO A 225 -11.03 1.58 10.74
CA PRO A 225 -11.48 1.65 9.35
C PRO A 225 -11.10 2.97 8.64
N PHE A 226 -10.07 3.68 9.12
CA PHE A 226 -9.60 4.98 8.58
C PHE A 226 -8.50 4.76 7.54
N PHE A 227 -8.87 4.17 6.39
CA PHE A 227 -7.90 3.70 5.41
C PHE A 227 -6.88 4.77 5.01
N ASN A 228 -7.32 6.00 4.71
CA ASN A 228 -6.43 7.07 4.27
C ASN A 228 -5.47 7.53 5.37
N ASP A 229 -5.93 7.60 6.62
CA ASP A 229 -5.11 8.03 7.75
C ASP A 229 -4.07 6.98 8.10
N VAL A 230 -4.46 5.70 8.07
CA VAL A 230 -3.55 4.58 8.25
C VAL A 230 -2.50 4.55 7.13
N VAL A 231 -2.92 4.67 5.87
CA VAL A 231 -2.00 4.70 4.72
C VAL A 231 -1.05 5.90 4.79
N GLY A 232 -1.57 7.09 5.14
CA GLY A 232 -0.74 8.29 5.31
C GLY A 232 0.32 8.11 6.41
N LEU A 233 -0.07 7.47 7.52
CA LEU A 233 0.83 7.19 8.64
C LEU A 233 1.89 6.13 8.28
N LEU A 234 1.48 5.04 7.65
CA LEU A 234 2.40 3.99 7.17
C LEU A 234 3.37 4.54 6.14
N GLY A 235 2.91 5.40 5.24
CA GLY A 235 3.76 6.11 4.28
C GLY A 235 4.78 6.99 4.96
N ALA A 236 4.37 7.80 5.92
CA ALA A 236 5.28 8.66 6.69
C ALA A 236 6.37 7.86 7.43
N PHE A 237 6.00 6.76 8.10
CA PHE A 237 6.97 5.94 8.84
C PHE A 237 7.85 5.08 7.94
N GLY A 238 7.34 4.56 6.83
CA GLY A 238 8.10 3.70 5.93
C GLY A 238 9.02 4.49 5.00
N PHE A 239 8.54 5.60 4.46
CA PHE A 239 9.19 6.29 3.34
C PHE A 239 10.59 6.83 3.68
N TRP A 240 10.71 7.68 4.70
CA TRP A 240 12.03 8.25 5.01
C TRP A 240 13.07 7.20 5.41
N PRO A 241 12.85 6.35 6.43
CA PRO A 241 13.90 5.43 6.86
C PRO A 241 14.21 4.38 5.79
N LEU A 242 13.19 3.71 5.24
CA LEU A 242 13.38 2.53 4.39
C LEU A 242 13.64 2.88 2.92
N THR A 243 12.97 3.91 2.38
CA THR A 243 13.04 4.24 0.95
C THR A 243 14.08 5.32 0.65
N VAL A 244 14.40 6.19 1.61
CA VAL A 244 15.30 7.32 1.38
C VAL A 244 16.62 7.18 2.15
N TYR A 245 16.55 7.20 3.49
CA TYR A 245 17.71 7.26 4.37
C TYR A 245 18.63 6.04 4.22
N PHE A 246 18.11 4.81 4.42
CA PHE A 246 18.94 3.61 4.34
C PHE A 246 19.59 3.42 2.96
N PRO A 247 18.87 3.55 1.82
CA PRO A 247 19.49 3.46 0.50
C PRO A 247 20.55 4.55 0.24
N ILE A 248 20.32 5.79 0.68
CA ILE A 248 21.29 6.89 0.52
C ILE A 248 22.55 6.62 1.33
N GLU A 249 22.43 6.23 2.58
CA GLU A 249 23.59 5.92 3.44
C GLU A 249 24.35 4.69 2.93
N MET A 250 23.65 3.66 2.47
CA MET A 250 24.29 2.53 1.77
C MET A 250 25.06 2.99 0.54
N TYR A 251 24.48 3.87 -0.28
CA TYR A 251 25.13 4.39 -1.48
C TYR A 251 26.39 5.21 -1.16
N ILE A 252 26.32 6.09 -0.15
CA ILE A 252 27.47 6.88 0.34
C ILE A 252 28.58 5.95 0.84
N SER A 253 28.24 4.94 1.63
CA SER A 253 29.20 3.97 2.19
C SER A 253 29.84 3.10 1.10
N GLN A 254 29.05 2.57 0.16
CA GLN A 254 29.53 1.71 -0.92
C GLN A 254 30.39 2.46 -1.94
N LYS A 255 30.02 3.70 -2.29
CA LYS A 255 30.77 4.54 -3.23
C LYS A 255 31.87 5.37 -2.58
N LYS A 256 32.05 5.27 -1.25
CA LYS A 256 33.03 6.02 -0.46
C LYS A 256 33.00 7.52 -0.81
N ILE A 257 31.79 8.09 -0.85
CA ILE A 257 31.60 9.49 -1.22
C ILE A 257 32.21 10.36 -0.12
N GLU A 258 33.10 11.28 -0.51
CA GLU A 258 33.76 12.18 0.42
C GLU A 258 32.73 13.08 1.12
N ARG A 259 32.85 13.18 2.45
CA ARG A 259 32.01 14.07 3.26
C ARG A 259 32.23 15.51 2.79
N TRP A 260 31.14 16.30 2.75
CA TRP A 260 31.13 17.68 2.27
C TRP A 260 31.39 17.88 0.76
N SER A 261 31.55 16.79 -0.01
CA SER A 261 31.46 16.91 -1.47
C SER A 261 30.08 17.39 -1.89
N SER A 262 29.97 18.05 -3.05
CA SER A 262 28.70 18.53 -3.60
C SER A 262 27.65 17.42 -3.73
N ARG A 263 28.08 16.20 -4.11
CA ARG A 263 27.21 15.02 -4.20
C ARG A 263 26.73 14.55 -2.83
N TRP A 264 27.61 14.52 -1.83
CA TRP A 264 27.23 14.18 -0.46
C TRP A 264 26.22 15.18 0.09
N LEU A 265 26.47 16.48 -0.09
CA LEU A 265 25.57 17.54 0.35
C LEU A 265 24.20 17.43 -0.33
N ALA A 266 24.15 17.18 -1.65
CA ALA A 266 22.90 16.99 -2.37
C ALA A 266 22.09 15.79 -1.84
N LEU A 267 22.74 14.66 -1.55
CA LEU A 267 22.10 13.47 -1.00
C LEU A 267 21.56 13.72 0.42
N GLN A 268 22.31 14.45 1.25
CA GLN A 268 21.86 14.80 2.61
C GLN A 268 20.70 15.80 2.59
N ILE A 269 20.74 16.81 1.71
CA ILE A 269 19.62 17.74 1.53
C ILE A 269 18.36 17.00 1.08
N LEU A 270 18.49 16.06 0.14
CA LEU A 270 17.38 15.20 -0.29
C LEU A 270 16.80 14.41 0.89
N SER A 271 17.65 13.72 1.65
CA SER A 271 17.23 12.96 2.83
C SER A 271 16.52 13.81 3.87
N MET A 272 17.05 14.99 4.21
CA MET A 272 16.46 15.91 5.18
C MET A 272 15.14 16.52 4.69
N THR A 273 15.02 16.78 3.39
CA THR A 273 13.77 17.23 2.77
C THR A 273 12.70 16.14 2.89
N CYS A 274 13.03 14.90 2.53
CA CYS A 274 12.13 13.76 2.68
C CYS A 274 11.76 13.47 4.14
N LEU A 275 12.68 13.69 5.09
CA LEU A 275 12.40 13.60 6.52
C LEU A 275 11.33 14.62 6.93
N THR A 276 11.51 15.87 6.53
CA THR A 276 10.57 16.95 6.84
C THR A 276 9.18 16.66 6.27
N VAL A 277 9.11 16.18 5.02
CA VAL A 277 7.86 15.74 4.39
C VAL A 277 7.21 14.59 5.17
N SER A 278 8.01 13.61 5.60
CA SER A 278 7.51 12.45 6.37
C SER A 278 6.97 12.86 7.74
N ILE A 279 7.65 13.77 8.44
CA ILE A 279 7.18 14.31 9.72
C ILE A 279 5.85 15.07 9.51
N ALA A 280 5.77 15.92 8.49
CA ALA A 280 4.56 16.66 8.20
C ALA A 280 3.39 15.71 7.86
N ALA A 281 3.64 14.68 7.06
CA ALA A 281 2.66 13.64 6.74
C ALA A 281 2.21 12.84 7.96
N ALA A 282 3.12 12.51 8.88
CA ALA A 282 2.80 11.85 10.15
C ALA A 282 1.87 12.72 11.00
N VAL A 283 2.16 14.02 11.13
CA VAL A 283 1.32 14.98 11.87
C VAL A 283 -0.08 15.08 11.25
N GLY A 284 -0.17 15.24 9.93
CA GLY A 284 -1.45 15.32 9.22
C GLY A 284 -2.29 14.05 9.39
N SER A 285 -1.67 12.88 9.22
CA SER A 285 -2.35 11.58 9.36
C SER A 285 -2.78 11.31 10.81
N MET A 286 -1.94 11.62 11.80
CA MET A 286 -2.29 11.48 13.21
C MET A 286 -3.44 12.41 13.60
N ALA A 287 -3.43 13.66 13.12
CA ALA A 287 -4.53 14.58 13.34
C ALA A 287 -5.84 14.05 12.72
N GLY A 288 -5.77 13.44 11.53
CA GLY A 288 -6.90 12.77 10.88
C GLY A 288 -7.45 11.61 11.71
N VAL A 289 -6.59 10.65 12.14
CA VAL A 289 -6.99 9.55 13.04
C VAL A 289 -7.69 10.07 14.30
N VAL A 290 -7.12 11.09 14.96
CA VAL A 290 -7.69 11.65 16.20
C VAL A 290 -9.05 12.30 15.95
N LEU A 291 -9.25 12.97 14.82
CA LEU A 291 -10.53 13.57 14.47
C LEU A 291 -11.58 12.50 14.16
N ASP A 292 -11.20 11.46 13.45
CA ASP A 292 -12.12 10.39 13.08
C ASP A 292 -12.50 9.51 14.28
N LEU A 293 -11.55 9.25 15.20
CA LEU A 293 -11.82 8.53 16.45
C LEU A 293 -12.83 9.24 17.36
N LYS A 294 -12.98 10.56 17.27
CA LYS A 294 -13.99 11.31 18.06
C LYS A 294 -15.42 11.00 17.62
N THR A 295 -15.62 10.65 16.36
CA THR A 295 -16.95 10.37 15.78
C THR A 295 -17.21 8.87 15.65
N TYR A 296 -16.15 8.07 15.56
CA TYR A 296 -16.23 6.64 15.40
C TYR A 296 -16.82 5.92 16.61
N LYS A 297 -17.79 5.03 16.35
CA LYS A 297 -18.37 4.12 17.34
C LYS A 297 -18.00 2.70 16.92
N PRO A 298 -17.09 2.03 17.65
CA PRO A 298 -16.68 0.67 17.31
C PRO A 298 -17.88 -0.26 17.16
N PHE A 299 -17.87 -1.05 16.09
CA PHE A 299 -18.87 -2.09 15.82
C PHE A 299 -20.33 -1.58 15.69
N LYS A 300 -20.54 -0.30 15.36
CA LYS A 300 -21.86 0.23 14.97
C LYS A 300 -21.88 0.54 13.48
N THR A 301 -22.80 -0.10 12.76
CA THR A 301 -23.16 0.25 11.38
C THR A 301 -24.25 1.31 11.39
N SER A 302 -23.95 2.52 10.93
CA SER A 302 -24.98 3.51 10.58
C SER A 302 -25.46 3.17 9.17
N TYR A 303 -26.66 2.62 9.05
CA TYR A 303 -27.39 2.47 7.79
C TYR A 303 -28.04 3.79 7.39
#